data_AF-A0A7S2WJG5-F1
#
_entry.id   AF-A0A7S2WJG5-F1
#
_cell.length_a   1.000
_cell.length_b   1.000
_cell.length_c   1.000
_cell.angle_alpha   90.00
_cell.angle_beta   90.00
_cell.angle_gamma   90.00
#
_symmetry.space_group_name_H-M   'P 1'
#
loop_
_entity.id
_entity.type
_entity.pdbx_description
1 polymer ?
#
loop_
_entity_poly.entity_id
_entity_poly.type
_entity_poly.pdbx_seq_one_letter_code
_entity_poly.pdbx_strand_id
1 'polypeptide(L)'
;QRKGASRVFKAFTRTRKGAAKYRPIDYSERRGYMKGLVKKIIHDPGRGAPLAQVVFRDPVKYRLQKYNFIAVEGLYVGQFVYCGAKAHLGIGNCLPLGKLPEGTVISSIEEKSGDRGRLARTSGTSAIVVGHSEDGKKTRVRLPSGARKTLFSKCRAVVGIP
;
A
#
# COMPACT_ATOMS: atom_id res chain seq x y z
N GLN A 1 -30.84 -10.47 -5.90
CA GLN A 1 -31.34 -11.34 -4.82
C GLN A 1 -30.57 -12.67 -4.73
N ARG A 2 -30.49 -13.50 -5.79
CA ARG A 2 -29.82 -14.83 -5.74
C ARG A 2 -28.33 -14.84 -5.33
N LYS A 3 -27.55 -13.78 -5.62
CA LYS A 3 -26.11 -13.73 -5.35
C LYS A 3 -25.73 -13.53 -3.87
N GLY A 4 -26.62 -12.95 -3.05
CA GLY A 4 -26.27 -12.58 -1.67
C GLY A 4 -26.26 -13.75 -0.67
N ALA A 5 -27.17 -14.73 -0.84
CA ALA A 5 -27.33 -15.84 0.10
C ALA A 5 -26.74 -17.18 -0.41
N SER A 6 -26.54 -17.32 -1.72
CA SER A 6 -26.11 -18.60 -2.30
C SER A 6 -24.61 -18.84 -2.16
N ARG A 7 -24.26 -20.08 -1.75
CA ARG A 7 -22.87 -20.54 -1.67
C ARG A 7 -22.17 -20.61 -3.03
N VAL A 8 -22.93 -20.73 -4.13
CA VAL A 8 -22.40 -20.86 -5.50
C VAL A 8 -21.70 -19.59 -5.97
N PHE A 9 -22.14 -18.41 -5.51
CA PHE A 9 -21.57 -17.12 -5.92
C PHE A 9 -20.47 -16.62 -4.97
N LYS A 10 -20.00 -17.45 -4.02
CA LYS A 10 -18.85 -17.11 -3.19
C LYS A 10 -17.59 -17.01 -4.04
N ALA A 11 -16.69 -16.12 -3.67
CA ALA A 11 -15.42 -15.97 -4.36
C ALA A 11 -14.59 -17.26 -4.28
N PHE A 12 -14.02 -17.68 -5.42
CA PHE A 12 -13.11 -18.82 -5.48
C PHE A 12 -11.74 -18.42 -4.92
N THR A 13 -11.48 -18.79 -3.66
CA THR A 13 -10.26 -18.36 -2.93
C THR A 13 -9.17 -19.41 -2.82
N ARG A 14 -9.41 -20.65 -3.27
CA ARG A 14 -8.53 -21.81 -3.05
C ARG A 14 -7.06 -21.58 -3.49
N THR A 15 -6.84 -20.91 -4.61
CA THR A 15 -5.50 -20.69 -5.18
C THR A 15 -4.92 -19.31 -4.89
N ARG A 16 -5.66 -18.45 -4.15
CA ARG A 16 -5.22 -17.10 -3.78
C ARG A 16 -4.00 -17.18 -2.86
N LYS A 17 -3.02 -16.31 -3.08
CA LYS A 17 -1.73 -16.27 -2.36
C LYS A 17 -1.79 -15.45 -1.07
N GLY A 18 -3.00 -15.13 -0.61
CA GLY A 18 -3.27 -14.36 0.61
C GLY A 18 -3.63 -12.91 0.34
N ALA A 19 -4.03 -12.20 1.40
CA ALA A 19 -4.44 -10.81 1.28
C ALA A 19 -3.23 -9.90 1.03
N ALA A 20 -3.29 -9.11 -0.02
CA ALA A 20 -2.31 -8.05 -0.23
C ALA A 20 -2.60 -6.91 0.75
N LYS A 21 -1.70 -6.65 1.68
CA LYS A 21 -1.81 -5.63 2.72
C LYS A 21 -0.40 -5.21 3.13
N TYR A 22 -0.20 -3.92 3.32
CA TYR A 22 1.06 -3.44 3.90
C TYR A 22 1.25 -3.92 5.33
N ARG A 23 2.40 -3.63 5.91
CA ARG A 23 2.67 -3.93 7.31
C ARG A 23 1.71 -3.15 8.23
N PRO A 24 1.28 -3.73 9.38
CA PRO A 24 0.56 -2.99 10.41
C PRO A 24 1.37 -1.77 10.86
N ILE A 25 0.69 -0.66 11.12
CA ILE A 25 1.36 0.53 11.63
C ILE A 25 1.88 0.28 13.05
N ASP A 26 3.15 0.54 13.29
CA ASP A 26 3.79 0.42 14.60
C ASP A 26 4.57 1.70 14.95
N TYR A 27 5.25 1.68 16.09
CA TYR A 27 6.07 2.81 16.53
C TYR A 27 7.21 3.12 15.55
N SER A 28 7.84 2.08 14.99
CA SER A 28 8.95 2.19 14.02
C SER A 28 8.53 2.99 12.78
N GLU A 29 7.37 2.69 12.19
CA GLU A 29 6.88 3.41 11.01
C GLU A 29 6.34 4.81 11.34
N ARG A 30 5.80 5.01 12.56
CA ARG A 30 5.28 6.32 12.99
C ARG A 30 6.37 7.36 13.20
N ARG A 31 7.51 6.99 13.80
CA ARG A 31 8.60 7.92 14.14
C ARG A 31 9.86 7.77 13.30
N GLY A 32 10.01 6.67 12.59
CA GLY A 32 11.19 6.35 11.78
C GLY A 32 10.82 5.74 10.44
N TYR A 33 11.57 4.71 10.07
CA TYR A 33 11.28 3.87 8.92
C TYR A 33 11.66 2.42 9.25
N MET A 34 11.07 1.48 8.54
CA MET A 34 11.43 0.07 8.56
C MET A 34 11.87 -0.36 7.16
N LYS A 35 13.02 -1.03 7.10
CA LYS A 35 13.60 -1.58 5.86
C LYS A 35 13.08 -3.00 5.65
N GLY A 36 12.51 -3.25 4.48
CA GLY A 36 12.05 -4.56 4.03
C GLY A 36 12.75 -4.98 2.74
N LEU A 37 13.00 -6.27 2.57
CA LEU A 37 13.60 -6.83 1.36
C LEU A 37 12.49 -7.46 0.49
N VAL A 38 12.42 -7.08 -0.78
CA VAL A 38 11.55 -7.75 -1.76
C VAL A 38 12.16 -9.11 -2.07
N LYS A 39 11.57 -10.18 -1.51
CA LYS A 39 12.11 -11.53 -1.66
C LYS A 39 11.64 -12.21 -2.94
N LYS A 40 10.38 -11.97 -3.35
CA LYS A 40 9.76 -12.54 -4.56
C LYS A 40 8.67 -11.61 -5.08
N ILE A 41 8.49 -11.60 -6.40
CA ILE A 41 7.30 -11.03 -7.05
C ILE A 41 6.52 -12.21 -7.62
N ILE A 42 5.24 -12.33 -7.26
CA ILE A 42 4.40 -13.51 -7.55
C ILE A 42 3.06 -13.09 -8.14
N HIS A 43 2.53 -13.94 -9.02
CA HIS A 43 1.15 -13.81 -9.49
C HIS A 43 0.15 -14.40 -8.47
N ASP A 44 -0.94 -13.67 -8.23
CA ASP A 44 -2.05 -14.07 -7.36
C ASP A 44 -3.31 -14.29 -8.21
N PRO A 45 -3.73 -15.54 -8.46
CA PRO A 45 -4.86 -15.85 -9.32
C PRO A 45 -6.12 -15.07 -8.92
N GLY A 46 -6.74 -14.32 -9.83
CA GLY A 46 -7.88 -13.44 -9.51
C GLY A 46 -7.51 -11.99 -9.14
N ARG A 47 -6.25 -11.59 -9.34
CA ARG A 47 -5.76 -10.20 -9.28
C ARG A 47 -4.99 -9.91 -10.57
N GLY A 48 -5.21 -8.72 -11.15
CA GLY A 48 -4.41 -8.25 -12.29
C GLY A 48 -3.01 -7.82 -11.87
N ALA A 49 -2.89 -7.05 -10.78
CA ALA A 49 -1.61 -6.58 -10.27
C ALA A 49 -0.79 -7.71 -9.59
N PRO A 50 0.53 -7.80 -9.83
CA PRO A 50 1.39 -8.75 -9.15
C PRO A 50 1.53 -8.41 -7.65
N LEU A 51 1.92 -9.41 -6.86
CA LEU A 51 2.21 -9.24 -5.44
C LEU A 51 3.71 -9.28 -5.19
N ALA A 52 4.20 -8.35 -4.38
CA ALA A 52 5.55 -8.37 -3.86
C ALA A 52 5.56 -8.97 -2.45
N GLN A 53 6.25 -10.10 -2.27
CA GLN A 53 6.52 -10.65 -0.94
C GLN A 53 7.70 -9.90 -0.33
N VAL A 54 7.41 -9.00 0.60
CA VAL A 54 8.40 -8.19 1.32
C VAL A 54 8.66 -8.81 2.69
N VAL A 55 9.93 -8.97 3.03
CA VAL A 55 10.39 -9.54 4.30
C VAL A 55 10.97 -8.44 5.17
N PHE A 56 10.42 -8.29 6.37
CA PHE A 56 10.87 -7.34 7.37
C PHE A 56 11.43 -8.08 8.58
N ARG A 57 12.36 -7.45 9.29
CA ARG A 57 12.79 -7.91 10.61
C ARG A 57 11.81 -7.39 11.66
N ASP A 58 11.35 -8.27 12.54
CA ASP A 58 10.47 -7.87 13.64
C ASP A 58 11.25 -6.97 14.62
N PRO A 59 10.70 -5.81 15.02
CA PRO A 59 11.38 -4.85 15.88
C PRO A 59 11.44 -5.30 17.35
N VAL A 60 10.61 -6.25 17.77
CA VAL A 60 10.49 -6.70 19.17
C VAL A 60 11.05 -8.11 19.34
N LYS A 61 10.78 -9.01 18.39
CA LYS A 61 11.18 -10.43 18.47
C LYS A 61 12.26 -10.76 17.44
N TYR A 62 13.12 -11.74 17.73
CA TYR A 62 14.07 -12.27 16.75
C TYR A 62 13.36 -13.17 15.73
N ARG A 63 12.62 -12.58 14.79
CA ARG A 63 11.94 -13.29 13.70
C ARG A 63 11.79 -12.42 12.45
N LEU A 64 11.59 -13.08 11.32
CA LEU A 64 11.27 -12.43 10.05
C LEU A 64 9.76 -12.44 9.81
N GLN A 65 9.19 -11.28 9.48
CA GLN A 65 7.79 -11.12 9.14
C GLN A 65 7.66 -10.96 7.62
N LYS A 66 6.77 -11.75 7.00
CA LYS A 66 6.50 -11.69 5.56
C LYS A 66 5.17 -11.00 5.33
N TYR A 67 5.15 -10.05 4.40
CA TYR A 67 3.95 -9.35 3.98
C TYR A 67 3.85 -9.34 2.47
N ASN A 68 2.63 -9.51 1.96
CA ASN A 68 2.35 -9.39 0.53
C ASN A 68 1.88 -7.97 0.25
N PHE A 69 2.74 -7.19 -0.38
CA PHE A 69 2.44 -5.86 -0.87
C PHE A 69 1.89 -5.99 -2.29
N ILE A 70 1.15 -4.98 -2.75
CA ILE A 70 0.91 -4.83 -4.18
C ILE A 70 2.24 -4.36 -4.77
N ALA A 71 2.73 -5.07 -5.78
CA ALA A 71 3.93 -4.66 -6.48
C ALA A 71 3.62 -3.38 -7.26
N VAL A 72 4.62 -2.52 -7.41
CA VAL A 72 4.54 -1.36 -8.29
C VAL A 72 5.46 -1.56 -9.48
N GLU A 73 5.18 -0.87 -10.57
CA GLU A 73 6.03 -0.79 -11.73
C GLU A 73 7.45 -0.33 -11.34
N GLY A 74 8.46 -1.02 -11.87
CA GLY A 74 9.87 -0.80 -11.51
C GLY A 74 10.34 -1.49 -10.23
N LEU A 75 9.45 -2.16 -9.47
CA LEU A 75 9.86 -2.95 -8.31
C LEU A 75 10.55 -4.25 -8.76
N TYR A 76 11.71 -4.56 -8.20
CA TYR A 76 12.47 -5.78 -8.53
C TYR A 76 12.82 -6.63 -7.29
N VAL A 77 13.14 -7.91 -7.53
CA VAL A 77 13.56 -8.84 -6.48
C VAL A 77 14.94 -8.45 -5.97
N GLY A 78 15.11 -8.37 -4.65
CA GLY A 78 16.33 -7.87 -4.02
C GLY A 78 16.28 -6.38 -3.66
N GLN A 79 15.31 -5.63 -4.19
CA GLN A 79 15.13 -4.23 -3.83
C GLN A 79 14.76 -4.06 -2.35
N PHE A 80 15.28 -3.00 -1.74
CA PHE A 80 14.84 -2.57 -0.42
C PHE A 80 13.68 -1.60 -0.51
N VAL A 81 12.61 -1.91 0.23
CA VAL A 81 11.44 -1.06 0.42
C VAL A 81 11.50 -0.45 1.80
N TYR A 82 11.30 0.86 1.88
CA TYR A 82 11.30 1.61 3.12
C TYR A 82 9.88 2.05 3.46
N CYS A 83 9.42 1.70 4.65
CA CYS A 83 8.09 2.04 5.15
C CYS A 83 8.20 2.95 6.37
N GLY A 84 7.61 4.14 6.34
CA GLY A 84 7.50 4.99 7.53
C GLY A 84 7.62 6.50 7.26
N ALA A 85 7.47 7.30 8.31
CA ALA A 85 7.46 8.75 8.24
C ALA A 85 8.80 9.39 7.86
N LYS A 86 9.93 8.71 8.10
CA LYS A 86 11.28 9.15 7.72
C LYS A 86 11.84 8.38 6.51
N ALA A 87 11.01 7.61 5.81
CA ALA A 87 11.45 6.94 4.59
C ALA A 87 11.72 7.98 3.49
N HIS A 88 12.66 7.68 2.59
CA HIS A 88 12.92 8.52 1.43
C HIS A 88 11.82 8.33 0.37
N LEU A 89 11.54 9.37 -0.40
CA LEU A 89 10.65 9.29 -1.56
C LEU A 89 11.28 8.41 -2.64
N GLY A 90 10.72 7.23 -2.88
CA GLY A 90 11.26 6.29 -3.86
C GLY A 90 10.20 5.29 -4.28
N ILE A 91 10.31 4.77 -5.50
CA ILE A 91 9.35 3.83 -6.07
C ILE A 91 9.26 2.59 -5.18
N GLY A 92 8.04 2.21 -4.80
CA GLY A 92 7.77 1.06 -3.91
C GLY A 92 7.83 1.38 -2.42
N ASN A 93 8.36 2.53 -2.02
CA ASN A 93 8.37 2.94 -0.61
C ASN A 93 6.96 3.35 -0.14
N CYS A 94 6.70 3.12 1.16
CA CYS A 94 5.42 3.41 1.80
C CYS A 94 5.60 4.58 2.77
N LEU A 95 4.96 5.72 2.46
CA LEU A 95 5.07 6.95 3.24
C LEU A 95 3.69 7.47 3.66
N PRO A 96 3.60 8.24 4.75
CA PRO A 96 2.41 9.03 5.06
C PRO A 96 2.12 10.05 3.95
N LEU A 97 0.85 10.25 3.63
CA LEU A 97 0.40 11.19 2.59
C LEU A 97 0.94 12.61 2.81
N GLY A 98 1.00 13.08 4.05
CA GLY A 98 1.51 14.42 4.35
C GLY A 98 3.03 14.61 4.15
N LYS A 99 3.77 13.55 3.81
CA LYS A 99 5.21 13.62 3.47
C LYS A 99 5.47 13.54 1.96
N LEU A 100 4.43 13.24 1.18
CA LEU A 100 4.54 13.13 -0.26
C LEU A 100 4.32 14.51 -0.88
N PRO A 101 5.18 14.98 -1.80
CA PRO A 101 4.96 16.24 -2.47
C PRO A 101 3.70 16.19 -3.36
N GLU A 102 3.16 17.36 -3.64
CA GLU A 102 2.03 17.51 -4.56
C GLU A 102 2.43 17.01 -5.96
N GLY A 103 1.48 16.40 -6.67
CA GLY A 103 1.73 15.74 -7.96
C GLY A 103 2.30 14.32 -7.85
N THR A 104 2.67 13.83 -6.67
CA THR A 104 3.19 12.46 -6.52
C THR A 104 2.13 11.43 -6.92
N VAL A 105 2.55 10.47 -7.75
CA VAL A 105 1.74 9.32 -8.16
C VAL A 105 1.85 8.21 -7.10
N ILE A 106 0.71 7.79 -6.58
CA ILE A 106 0.62 6.89 -5.43
C ILE A 106 -0.41 5.78 -5.66
N SER A 107 -0.25 4.68 -4.93
CA SER A 107 -1.12 3.52 -4.96
C SER A 107 -1.29 2.86 -3.59
N SER A 108 -2.24 1.91 -3.53
CA SER A 108 -2.80 1.25 -2.33
C SER A 108 -2.94 2.15 -1.09
N ILE A 109 -3.58 3.30 -1.28
CA ILE A 109 -3.75 4.34 -0.26
C ILE A 109 -4.65 3.85 0.87
N GLU A 110 -4.32 4.23 2.09
CA GLU A 110 -5.17 4.03 3.26
C GLU A 110 -6.35 5.02 3.27
N GLU A 111 -7.58 4.53 3.35
CA GLU A 111 -8.77 5.36 3.56
C GLU A 111 -8.82 5.87 5.01
N LYS A 112 -8.47 5.00 5.96
CA LYS A 112 -8.26 5.34 7.37
C LYS A 112 -6.87 4.90 7.78
N SER A 113 -6.19 5.72 8.59
CA SER A 113 -4.84 5.43 9.06
C SER A 113 -4.76 4.02 9.68
N GLY A 114 -3.90 3.17 9.13
CA GLY A 114 -3.71 1.80 9.59
C GLY A 114 -4.63 0.73 8.98
N ASP A 115 -5.46 1.06 7.98
CA ASP A 115 -6.28 0.08 7.26
C ASP A 115 -5.48 -0.82 6.29
N ARG A 116 -4.16 -0.55 6.15
CA ARG A 116 -3.18 -1.34 5.38
C ARG A 116 -3.43 -1.35 3.87
N GLY A 117 -4.05 -0.29 3.36
CA GLY A 117 -4.19 0.01 1.94
C GLY A 117 -5.51 -0.50 1.37
N ARG A 118 -6.38 0.43 0.95
CA ARG A 118 -7.75 0.16 0.50
C ARG A 118 -8.09 0.73 -0.88
N LEU A 119 -7.52 1.87 -1.27
CA LEU A 119 -7.86 2.59 -2.50
C LEU A 119 -6.73 2.48 -3.55
N ALA A 120 -7.05 2.58 -4.84
CA ALA A 120 -6.08 2.52 -5.95
C ALA A 120 -5.18 1.26 -5.91
N ARG A 121 -5.81 0.08 -6.03
CA ARG A 121 -5.19 -1.25 -5.80
C ARG A 121 -5.20 -2.16 -7.01
N THR A 122 -5.83 -1.73 -8.09
CA THR A 122 -5.97 -2.48 -9.33
C THR A 122 -4.75 -2.23 -10.20
N SER A 123 -4.42 -3.17 -11.08
CA SER A 123 -3.33 -3.02 -12.05
C SER A 123 -3.47 -1.73 -12.86
N GLY A 124 -2.40 -0.95 -12.97
CA GLY A 124 -2.37 0.31 -13.71
C GLY A 124 -3.16 1.45 -13.07
N THR A 125 -3.78 1.25 -11.89
CA THR A 125 -4.55 2.32 -11.23
C THR A 125 -3.70 3.06 -10.21
N SER A 126 -3.60 4.37 -10.39
CA SER A 126 -2.92 5.26 -9.46
C SER A 126 -3.85 6.38 -9.01
N ALA A 127 -3.43 7.06 -7.95
CA ALA A 127 -3.99 8.32 -7.52
C ALA A 127 -2.88 9.36 -7.49
N ILE A 128 -3.27 10.63 -7.43
CA ILE A 128 -2.34 11.74 -7.40
C ILE A 128 -2.60 12.56 -6.14
N VAL A 129 -1.53 12.94 -5.43
CA VAL A 129 -1.61 13.92 -4.35
C VAL A 129 -1.90 15.29 -4.96
N VAL A 130 -3.06 15.86 -4.67
CA VAL A 130 -3.48 17.14 -5.24
C VAL A 130 -2.97 18.30 -4.40
N GLY A 131 -3.02 18.15 -3.08
CA GLY A 131 -2.51 19.17 -2.18
C GLY A 131 -2.76 18.86 -0.71
N HIS A 132 -2.05 19.59 0.13
CA HIS A 132 -2.18 19.47 1.58
C HIS A 132 -3.01 20.62 2.15
N SER A 133 -3.71 20.36 3.24
CA SER A 133 -4.37 21.43 4.01
C SER A 133 -3.30 22.27 4.71
N GLU A 134 -3.54 23.57 4.88
CA GLU A 134 -2.65 24.49 5.62
C GLU A 134 -2.38 23.99 7.05
N ASP A 135 -3.40 23.42 7.71
CA ASP A 135 -3.27 22.78 9.03
C ASP A 135 -2.36 21.52 9.05
N GLY A 136 -1.95 21.00 7.90
CA GLY A 136 -1.15 19.77 7.75
C GLY A 136 -1.88 18.47 8.13
N LYS A 137 -3.11 18.54 8.67
CA LYS A 137 -3.86 17.36 9.19
C LYS A 137 -4.51 16.52 8.10
N LYS A 138 -4.85 17.13 6.97
CA LYS A 138 -5.58 16.51 5.87
C LYS A 138 -4.82 16.67 4.54
N THR A 139 -4.93 15.67 3.68
CA THR A 139 -4.37 15.65 2.33
C THR A 139 -5.48 15.33 1.34
N ARG A 140 -5.54 16.09 0.24
CA ARG A 140 -6.48 15.86 -0.87
C ARG A 140 -5.82 14.98 -1.91
N VAL A 141 -6.49 13.89 -2.28
CA VAL A 141 -6.03 12.97 -3.33
C VAL A 141 -7.07 12.89 -4.45
N ARG A 142 -6.60 12.79 -5.69
CA ARG A 142 -7.43 12.50 -6.86
C ARG A 142 -7.42 11.01 -7.10
N LEU A 143 -8.56 10.35 -6.93
CA LEU A 143 -8.75 8.92 -7.14
C LEU A 143 -8.74 8.57 -8.64
N PRO A 144 -8.51 7.30 -9.01
CA PRO A 144 -8.55 6.85 -10.40
C PRO A 144 -9.90 7.08 -11.09
N SER A 145 -10.99 7.21 -10.33
CA SER A 145 -12.31 7.59 -10.86
C SER A 145 -12.43 9.08 -11.25
N GLY A 146 -11.40 9.89 -11.00
CA GLY A 146 -11.42 11.34 -11.14
C GLY A 146 -11.96 12.08 -9.90
N ALA A 147 -12.60 11.38 -8.96
CA ALA A 147 -13.13 11.98 -7.75
C ALA A 147 -12.01 12.49 -6.83
N ARG A 148 -12.21 13.67 -6.23
CA ARG A 148 -11.32 14.21 -5.19
C ARG A 148 -11.79 13.72 -3.83
N LYS A 149 -10.88 13.16 -3.04
CA LYS A 149 -11.16 12.69 -1.68
C LYS A 149 -10.17 13.29 -0.70
N THR A 150 -10.67 13.73 0.45
CA THR A 150 -9.85 14.26 1.54
C THR A 150 -9.59 13.14 2.54
N LEU A 151 -8.32 12.87 2.81
CA LEU A 151 -7.85 11.83 3.72
C LEU A 151 -6.99 12.46 4.84
N PHE A 152 -6.75 11.71 5.91
CA PHE A 152 -5.81 12.16 6.94
C PHE A 152 -4.39 12.11 6.41
N SER A 153 -3.56 13.11 6.72
CA SER A 153 -2.15 13.15 6.31
C SER A 153 -1.31 12.01 6.90
N LYS A 154 -1.81 11.37 7.97
CA LYS A 154 -1.22 10.19 8.60
C LYS A 154 -1.49 8.88 7.85
N CYS A 155 -2.49 8.85 6.96
CA CYS A 155 -2.75 7.70 6.10
C CYS A 155 -1.51 7.43 5.24
N ARG A 156 -1.19 6.15 5.03
CA ARG A 156 -0.04 5.75 4.21
C ARG A 156 -0.44 5.49 2.76
N ALA A 157 0.51 5.64 1.85
CA ALA A 157 0.40 5.21 0.47
C ALA A 157 1.77 4.71 -0.03
N VAL A 158 1.76 3.85 -1.04
CA VAL A 158 2.98 3.46 -1.75
C VAL A 158 3.19 4.36 -2.95
N VAL A 159 4.43 4.77 -3.17
CA VAL A 159 4.82 5.59 -4.31
C VAL A 159 4.94 4.69 -5.56
N GLY A 160 4.29 5.10 -6.64
CA GLY A 160 4.28 4.38 -7.92
C GLY A 160 2.94 3.76 -8.30
N ILE A 161 2.91 3.18 -9.49
CA ILE A 161 1.72 2.60 -10.14
C ILE A 161 1.75 1.07 -9.95
N PRO A 162 0.63 0.40 -9.63
CA PRO A 162 0.56 -1.07 -9.48
C PRO A 162 0.68 -1.88 -10.77
#